data_AF-A0A1A2PJR4-F1
#
_entry.id   AF-A0A1A2PJR4-F1
#
_cell.length_a   1.000
_cell.length_b   1.000
_cell.length_c   1.000
_cell.angle_alpha   90.00
_cell.angle_beta   90.00
_cell.angle_gamma   90.00
#
_symmetry.space_group_name_H-M   'P 1'
#
loop_
_entity.id
_entity.type
_entity.pdbx_description
1 polymer ?
#
loop_
_entity_poly.entity_id
_entity_poly.type
_entity_poly.pdbx_seq_one_letter_code
_entity_poly.pdbx_strand_id
1 'polypeptide(L)'
;MSAMEKEIKVNVWINEERLEALQQAGMADAAEEAFAGMKRLEIHTTEEQKDLVLQRFPGAKYDSATTKSIELLPKKAKDRLLELSIDMHSTGPEVMGRFLEEAQA
;
A
#
# COMPACT_ATOMS: atom_id res chain seq x y z
N MET A 1 -18.70 -14.72 -12.11
CA MET A 1 -19.05 -13.37 -11.62
C MET A 1 -18.43 -13.23 -10.25
N SER A 2 -17.63 -12.19 -10.03
CA SER A 2 -17.37 -11.58 -8.70
C SER A 2 -16.69 -10.25 -9.02
N ALA A 3 -17.48 -9.22 -9.27
CA ALA A 3 -17.58 -8.10 -8.33
C ALA A 3 -16.17 -7.63 -7.92
N MET A 4 -15.66 -6.62 -8.63
CA MET A 4 -14.64 -5.73 -8.09
C MET A 4 -15.25 -5.07 -6.85
N GLU A 5 -15.22 -5.79 -5.73
CA GLU A 5 -15.43 -5.21 -4.41
C GLU A 5 -14.40 -4.09 -4.33
N LYS A 6 -14.89 -2.87 -4.25
CA LYS A 6 -14.10 -1.63 -4.28
C LYS A 6 -12.87 -1.80 -3.36
N GLU A 7 -11.72 -2.16 -3.94
CA GLU A 7 -10.57 -2.61 -3.16
C GLU A 7 -10.02 -1.42 -2.40
N ILE A 8 -10.16 -1.49 -1.07
CA ILE A 8 -9.55 -0.50 -0.18
C ILE A 8 -8.04 -0.61 -0.40
N LYS A 9 -7.35 0.53 -0.44
CA LYS A 9 -5.92 0.53 -0.77
C LYS A 9 -5.10 1.50 0.06
N VAL A 10 -3.79 1.35 0.01
CA VAL A 10 -2.82 2.30 0.54
C VAL A 10 -1.99 2.81 -0.62
N ASN A 11 -1.95 4.13 -0.79
CA ASN A 11 -1.10 4.75 -1.80
C ASN A 11 0.32 4.94 -1.25
N VAL A 12 1.29 4.26 -1.83
CA VAL A 12 2.71 4.45 -1.55
C VAL A 12 3.33 5.25 -2.68
N TRP A 13 3.74 6.49 -2.39
CA TRP A 13 4.43 7.33 -3.38
C TRP A 13 5.84 6.79 -3.66
N ILE A 14 6.17 6.74 -4.95
CA ILE A 14 7.43 6.19 -5.48
C ILE A 14 8.26 7.36 -6.02
N ASN A 15 9.40 7.59 -5.37
CA ASN A 15 10.46 8.48 -5.87
C ASN A 15 11.48 7.64 -6.70
N GLU A 16 12.54 8.28 -7.18
CA GLU A 16 13.57 7.62 -8.00
C GLU A 16 14.21 6.41 -7.28
N GLU A 17 14.63 6.56 -6.02
CA GLU A 17 15.23 5.47 -5.23
C GLU A 17 14.30 4.25 -5.10
N ARG A 18 13.01 4.48 -4.83
CA ARG A 18 12.02 3.39 -4.75
C ARG A 18 11.71 2.79 -6.11
N LEU A 19 11.75 3.60 -7.16
CA LEU A 19 11.56 3.12 -8.52
C LEU A 19 12.70 2.19 -8.92
N GLU A 20 13.94 2.52 -8.57
CA GLU A 20 15.09 1.64 -8.77
C GLU A 20 14.92 0.31 -8.02
N ALA A 21 14.46 0.35 -6.76
CA ALA A 21 14.18 -0.87 -5.98
C ALA A 21 13.09 -1.74 -6.64
N LEU A 22 12.00 -1.12 -7.12
CA LEU A 22 10.96 -1.82 -7.86
C LEU A 22 11.46 -2.37 -9.19
N GLN A 23 12.33 -1.66 -9.90
CA GLN A 23 12.94 -2.14 -11.15
C GLN A 23 13.83 -3.35 -10.91
N GLN A 24 14.65 -3.34 -9.86
CA GLN A 24 15.49 -4.47 -9.46
C GLN A 24 14.65 -5.71 -9.10
N ALA A 25 13.47 -5.49 -8.50
CA ALA A 25 12.51 -6.54 -8.17
C ALA A 25 11.63 -6.98 -9.36
N GLY A 26 11.74 -6.34 -10.53
CA GLY A 26 10.85 -6.60 -11.67
C GLY A 26 9.39 -6.17 -11.45
N MET A 27 9.15 -5.27 -10.50
CA MET A 27 7.83 -4.73 -10.13
C MET A 27 7.59 -3.30 -10.61
N ALA A 28 8.46 -2.74 -11.45
CA ALA A 28 8.33 -1.36 -11.94
C ALA A 28 6.99 -1.08 -12.63
N ASP A 29 6.40 -2.10 -13.26
CA ASP A 29 5.11 -2.01 -13.95
C ASP A 29 3.91 -1.98 -12.99
N ALA A 30 4.09 -2.35 -11.71
CA ALA A 30 3.05 -2.25 -10.69
C ALA A 30 2.87 -0.81 -10.18
N ALA A 31 3.86 0.07 -10.42
CA ALA A 31 3.79 1.46 -10.02
C ALA A 31 3.13 2.32 -11.13
N GLU A 32 1.95 2.87 -10.82
CA GLU A 32 1.17 3.71 -11.73
C GLU A 32 1.67 5.15 -11.74
N GLU A 33 1.70 5.80 -12.91
CA GLU A 33 1.93 7.24 -13.00
C GLU A 33 0.70 8.00 -12.49
N ALA A 34 0.89 8.83 -11.47
CA ALA A 34 -0.21 9.57 -10.84
C ALA A 34 -0.11 11.09 -11.08
N PHE A 35 1.08 11.68 -10.96
CA PHE A 35 1.25 13.14 -11.09
C PHE A 35 2.63 13.53 -11.60
N ALA A 36 2.70 14.16 -12.78
CA ALA A 36 3.91 14.86 -13.27
C ALA A 36 5.24 14.07 -13.13
N GLY A 37 5.21 12.77 -13.44
CA GLY A 37 6.38 11.87 -13.31
C GLY A 37 6.52 11.18 -11.95
N MET A 38 5.71 11.55 -10.95
CA MET A 38 5.59 10.81 -9.70
C MET A 38 4.70 9.58 -9.90
N LYS A 39 5.26 8.42 -9.55
CA LYS A 39 4.53 7.15 -9.54
C LYS A 39 3.99 6.85 -8.15
N ARG A 40 2.98 5.99 -8.09
CA ARG A 40 2.44 5.42 -6.86
C ARG A 40 2.27 3.92 -7.01
N LEU A 41 2.53 3.19 -5.93
CA LEU A 41 2.20 1.78 -5.81
C LEU A 41 0.95 1.68 -4.93
N GLU A 42 -0.09 1.02 -5.45
CA GLU A 42 -1.32 0.78 -4.73
C GLU A 42 -1.22 -0.57 -4.02
N ILE A 43 -1.24 -0.57 -2.68
CA ILE A 43 -1.28 -1.80 -1.89
C ILE A 43 -2.72 -2.06 -1.48
N HIS A 44 -3.30 -3.14 -1.97
CA HIS A 44 -4.69 -3.51 -1.74
C HIS A 44 -4.86 -4.14 -0.35
N THR A 45 -6.02 -3.91 0.26
CA THR A 45 -6.35 -4.39 1.60
C THR A 45 -7.82 -4.75 1.68
N THR A 46 -8.13 -5.66 2.60
CA THR A 46 -9.51 -6.00 2.99
C THR A 46 -10.09 -4.97 3.96
N GLU A 47 -11.40 -5.04 4.18
CA GLU A 47 -12.10 -4.21 5.16
C GLU A 47 -11.63 -4.49 6.59
N GLU A 48 -11.45 -5.76 6.97
CA GLU A 48 -10.95 -6.14 8.28
C GLU A 48 -9.53 -5.60 8.52
N GLN A 49 -8.65 -5.72 7.52
CA GLN A 49 -7.29 -5.19 7.60
C GLN A 49 -7.28 -3.66 7.69
N LYS A 50 -8.13 -2.97 6.93
CA LYS A 50 -8.30 -1.50 7.02
C LYS A 50 -8.67 -1.08 8.44
N ASP A 51 -9.64 -1.74 9.06
CA ASP A 51 -10.05 -1.43 10.43
C ASP A 51 -8.90 -1.64 11.43
N LEU A 52 -8.13 -2.71 11.27
CA LEU A 52 -6.92 -2.95 12.09
C LEU A 52 -5.85 -1.87 11.90
N VAL A 53 -5.61 -1.44 10.65
CA VAL A 53 -4.66 -0.34 10.36
C VAL A 53 -5.11 0.94 11.07
N LEU A 54 -6.40 1.31 10.95
CA LEU A 54 -6.93 2.52 11.58
C LEU A 54 -6.88 2.46 13.11
N GLN A 55 -7.06 1.29 13.72
CA GLN A 55 -6.90 1.10 15.16
C GLN A 55 -5.45 1.27 15.62
N ARG A 56 -4.48 0.76 14.85
CA ARG A 56 -3.05 0.79 15.22
C ARG A 56 -2.35 2.10 14.91
N PHE A 57 -2.83 2.82 13.91
CA PHE A 57 -2.28 4.10 13.47
C PHE A 57 -3.33 5.19 13.67
N PRO A 58 -3.43 5.82 14.86
CA PRO A 58 -4.46 6.83 15.15
C PRO A 58 -4.43 8.05 14.22
N GLY A 59 -3.30 8.31 13.56
CA GLY A 59 -3.16 9.37 12.58
C GLY A 59 -3.63 9.00 11.17
N ALA A 60 -3.82 7.71 10.88
CA ALA A 60 -4.30 7.25 9.59
C ALA A 60 -5.78 7.55 9.41
N LYS A 61 -6.20 7.82 8.18
CA LYS A 61 -7.58 8.11 7.83
C LYS A 61 -7.98 7.36 6.57
N TYR A 62 -9.13 6.72 6.59
CA TYR A 62 -9.70 6.14 5.38
C TYR A 62 -10.54 7.18 4.64
N ASP A 63 -10.13 7.53 3.43
CA ASP A 63 -10.92 8.35 2.51
C ASP A 63 -11.87 7.46 1.72
N SER A 64 -13.06 7.24 2.27
CA SER A 64 -14.12 6.50 1.56
C SER A 64 -14.78 7.29 0.43
N ALA A 65 -14.59 8.61 0.39
CA ALA A 65 -15.38 9.51 -0.44
C ALA A 65 -14.82 9.68 -1.86
N THR A 66 -13.49 9.70 -2.00
CA THR A 66 -12.86 9.95 -3.31
C THR A 66 -11.96 8.81 -3.77
N THR A 67 -10.94 8.47 -2.99
CA THR A 67 -9.87 7.54 -3.42
C THR A 67 -10.05 6.12 -2.93
N LYS A 68 -10.92 5.90 -1.93
CA LYS A 68 -11.07 4.63 -1.19
C LYS A 68 -9.74 4.09 -0.71
N SER A 69 -8.92 5.00 -0.17
CA SER A 69 -7.58 4.68 0.29
C SER A 69 -7.35 5.11 1.74
N ILE A 70 -6.46 4.39 2.42
CA ILE A 70 -5.97 4.74 3.74
C ILE A 70 -4.82 5.73 3.56
N GLU A 71 -5.07 6.95 4.00
CA GLU A 71 -4.17 8.08 3.91
C GLU A 71 -3.53 8.37 5.28
N LEU A 72 -2.52 9.25 5.27
CA LEU A 72 -1.83 9.74 6.48
C LEU A 72 -1.11 8.66 7.31
N LEU A 73 -0.81 7.49 6.72
CA LEU A 73 0.09 6.53 7.34
C LEU A 73 1.50 7.12 7.55
N PRO A 74 2.17 6.83 8.69
CA PRO A 74 3.54 7.26 8.93
C PRO A 74 4.48 6.82 7.81
N LYS A 75 5.50 7.61 7.51
CA LYS A 75 6.52 7.27 6.49
C LYS A 75 7.04 5.85 6.68
N LYS A 76 7.48 5.50 7.89
CA LYS A 76 7.98 4.15 8.23
C LYS A 76 7.01 3.01 7.87
N ALA A 77 5.70 3.21 8.03
CA ALA A 77 4.70 2.22 7.67
C ALA A 77 4.61 2.03 6.15
N LYS A 78 4.63 3.13 5.39
CA LYS A 78 4.62 3.09 3.91
C LYS A 78 5.90 2.46 3.35
N ASP A 79 7.04 2.78 3.96
CA ASP A 79 8.34 2.22 3.59
C ASP A 79 8.35 0.71 3.81
N ARG A 80 7.83 0.26 4.96
CA ARG A 80 7.73 -1.18 5.25
C ARG A 80 6.75 -1.92 4.33
N LEU A 81 5.62 -1.32 4.00
CA LEU A 81 4.67 -1.89 3.03
C LEU A 81 5.30 -2.05 1.65
N LEU A 82 6.15 -1.10 1.23
CA LEU A 82 6.89 -1.19 -0.02
C LEU A 82 7.92 -2.32 0.00
N GLU A 83 8.71 -2.41 1.07
CA GLU A 83 9.68 -3.51 1.26
C GLU A 83 9.00 -4.87 1.18
N LEU A 84 7.89 -5.06 1.91
CA LEU A 84 7.12 -6.30 1.87
C LEU A 84 6.54 -6.58 0.49
N SER A 85 6.08 -5.53 -0.22
CA SER A 85 5.57 -5.67 -1.58
C SER A 85 6.66 -6.18 -2.53
N ILE A 86 7.87 -5.62 -2.42
CA ILE A 86 9.06 -6.03 -3.18
C ILE A 86 9.45 -7.46 -2.83
N ASP A 87 9.61 -7.78 -1.54
CA ASP A 87 10.04 -9.10 -1.08
C ASP A 87 9.06 -10.19 -1.52
N MET A 88 7.75 -9.90 -1.43
CA MET A 88 6.68 -10.84 -1.76
C MET A 88 6.30 -10.82 -3.24
N HIS A 89 6.82 -9.88 -4.03
CA HIS A 89 6.43 -9.64 -5.41
C HIS A 89 4.91 -9.49 -5.58
N SER A 90 4.26 -8.79 -4.65
CA SER A 90 2.80 -8.62 -4.64
C SER A 90 2.39 -7.24 -4.15
N THR A 91 1.21 -6.80 -4.58
CA THR A 91 0.53 -5.60 -4.06
C THR A 91 -0.82 -5.95 -3.41
N GLY A 92 -1.11 -7.23 -3.22
CA GLY A 92 -2.38 -7.72 -2.70
C GLY A 92 -2.52 -7.64 -1.17
N PRO A 93 -3.69 -8.05 -0.63
CA PRO A 93 -3.99 -8.07 0.80
C PRO A 93 -2.99 -8.85 1.66
N GLU A 94 -2.26 -9.80 1.10
CA GLU A 94 -1.21 -10.56 1.78
C GLU A 94 -0.06 -9.68 2.27
N VAL A 95 0.27 -8.60 1.55
CA VAL A 95 1.29 -7.63 1.97
C VAL A 95 0.83 -6.89 3.22
N MET A 96 -0.43 -6.44 3.21
CA MET A 96 -1.03 -5.79 4.38
C MET A 96 -1.16 -6.76 5.55
N GLY A 97 -1.50 -8.02 5.28
CA GLY A 97 -1.54 -9.09 6.28
C GLY A 97 -0.19 -9.24 6.99
N ARG A 98 0.90 -9.40 6.22
CA ARG A 98 2.26 -9.48 6.78
C ARG A 98 2.67 -8.25 7.56
N PHE A 99 2.37 -7.06 7.04
CA PHE A 99 2.64 -5.81 7.74
C PHE A 99 1.93 -5.75 9.11
N LEU A 100 0.66 -6.17 9.16
CA LEU A 100 -0.11 -6.24 10.40
C LEU A 100 0.33 -7.37 11.32
N GLU A 101 0.92 -8.45 10.84
CA GLU A 101 1.55 -9.48 11.70
C GLU A 101 2.82 -8.94 12.35
N GLU A 102 3.70 -8.31 11.58
CA GLU A 102 4.97 -7.76 12.08
C GLU A 102 4.76 -6.62 13.09
N ALA A 103 3.76 -5.77 12.87
CA ALA A 103 3.44 -4.68 13.78
C ALA A 103 2.76 -5.12 15.09
N GLN A 104 2.62 -6.42 15.37
CA GLN A 104 2.23 -6.95 16.68
C GLN A 104 3.41 -7.36 17.58
N ALA A 105 4.62 -7.49 17.01
CA ALA A 105 5.84 -7.87 17.74
C ALA A 105 6.57 -6.66 18.33
#